data_AF-A0A1M7ZHD7-F1
#
_entry.id   AF-A0A1M7ZHD7-F1
#
_cell.length_a   1.000
_cell.length_b   1.000
_cell.length_c   1.000
_cell.angle_alpha   90.00
_cell.angle_beta   90.00
_cell.angle_gamma   90.00
#
_symmetry.space_group_name_H-M   'P 1'
#
loop_
_entity.id
_entity.type
_entity.pdbx_description
1 polymer ?
#
loop_
_entity_poly.entity_id
_entity_poly.type
_entity_poly.pdbx_seq_one_letter_code
_entity_poly.pdbx_strand_id
1 'polypeptide(L)'
;MKREDEFIQLIQENQGLIYKIATIYTRDREEQEDLCQEIVYQTWKSFDQFKKASKPSTWLYRVGMNTAITNLNRSKKQVTAVPMEGLELNLMDEVDSQKEEQIKLMYSEIRKLGLLDRGIVFLYLEGKNHEEIAEIVGISVSNVGTRLSRIKEKLRKGVQTY
;
A
#
# COMPACT_ATOMS: atom_id res chain seq x y z
N MET A 1 -0.89 -9.72 -29.98
CA MET A 1 -0.31 -10.37 -28.79
C MET A 1 -1.43 -11.12 -28.09
N LYS A 2 -1.23 -12.30 -27.50
CA LYS A 2 -2.33 -12.95 -26.76
C LYS A 2 -2.58 -12.15 -25.47
N ARG A 3 -3.83 -12.10 -25.02
CA ARG A 3 -4.25 -11.43 -23.76
C ARG A 3 -3.36 -11.82 -22.56
N GLU A 4 -3.00 -13.09 -22.50
CA GLU A 4 -2.12 -13.67 -21.48
C GLU A 4 -0.71 -13.06 -21.53
N ASP A 5 -0.13 -12.91 -22.72
CA ASP A 5 1.22 -12.35 -22.90
C ASP A 5 1.27 -10.88 -22.45
N GLU A 6 0.28 -10.08 -22.84
CA GLU A 6 0.20 -8.66 -22.44
C GLU A 6 0.05 -8.51 -20.92
N PHE A 7 -0.74 -9.39 -20.30
CA PHE A 7 -0.89 -9.41 -18.85
C PHE A 7 0.40 -9.84 -18.15
N ILE A 8 1.05 -10.90 -18.62
CA ILE A 8 2.32 -11.39 -18.05
C ILE A 8 3.37 -10.28 -18.11
N GLN A 9 3.49 -9.60 -19.26
CA GLN A 9 4.41 -8.48 -19.40
C GLN A 9 4.09 -7.36 -18.42
N LEU A 10 2.82 -6.96 -18.31
CA LEU A 10 2.39 -5.94 -17.35
C LEU A 10 2.77 -6.31 -15.91
N ILE A 11 2.52 -7.55 -15.50
CA ILE A 11 2.85 -8.02 -14.15
C ILE A 11 4.36 -8.02 -13.95
N GLN A 12 5.14 -8.58 -14.89
CA GLN A 12 6.60 -8.65 -14.83
C GLN A 12 7.24 -7.26 -14.69
N GLU A 13 6.79 -6.29 -15.47
CA GLU A 13 7.27 -4.91 -15.41
C GLU A 13 6.92 -4.20 -14.10
N ASN A 14 5.92 -4.70 -13.35
CA ASN A 14 5.39 -4.05 -12.15
C ASN A 14 5.40 -4.94 -10.89
N GLN A 15 6.17 -6.03 -10.85
CA GLN A 15 6.21 -6.95 -9.70
C GLN A 15 6.63 -6.23 -8.41
N GLY A 16 7.64 -5.37 -8.51
CA GLY A 16 8.12 -4.58 -7.37
C GLY A 16 7.03 -3.65 -6.80
N LEU A 17 6.14 -3.12 -7.65
CA LEU A 17 5.01 -2.31 -7.20
C LEU A 17 4.01 -3.15 -6.41
N ILE A 18 3.64 -4.34 -6.92
CA ILE A 18 2.71 -5.25 -6.23
C ILE A 18 3.27 -5.65 -4.87
N TYR A 19 4.55 -6.01 -4.82
CA TYR A 19 5.24 -6.38 -3.60
C TYR A 19 5.22 -5.24 -2.56
N LYS A 20 5.58 -4.02 -2.97
CA LYS A 20 5.54 -2.82 -2.12
C LYS A 20 4.16 -2.54 -1.56
N ILE A 21 3.11 -2.64 -2.40
CA ILE A 21 1.72 -2.48 -1.93
C ILE A 21 1.44 -3.50 -0.84
N ALA A 22 1.74 -4.79 -1.08
CA ALA A 22 1.45 -5.83 -0.12
C ALA A 22 2.15 -5.57 1.23
N THR A 23 3.45 -5.19 1.23
CA THR A 23 4.23 -4.90 2.44
C THR A 23 3.57 -3.87 3.37
N ILE A 24 2.86 -2.90 2.81
CA ILE A 24 2.26 -1.80 3.59
C ILE A 24 1.01 -2.24 4.35
N TYR A 25 0.37 -3.29 3.84
CA TYR A 25 -0.90 -3.77 4.34
C TYR A 25 -0.79 -5.06 5.15
N THR A 26 0.34 -5.79 5.07
CA THR A 26 0.54 -7.07 5.76
C THR A 26 1.55 -6.98 6.89
N ARG A 27 1.61 -8.01 7.73
CA ARG A 27 2.46 -8.05 8.92
C ARG A 27 3.66 -8.97 8.77
N ASP A 28 3.46 -10.08 8.08
CA ASP A 28 4.47 -11.09 7.85
C ASP A 28 4.54 -11.44 6.36
N ARG A 29 5.48 -12.34 6.04
CA ARG A 29 5.77 -12.77 4.69
C ARG A 29 4.65 -13.64 4.11
N GLU A 30 3.97 -14.44 4.92
CA GLU A 30 2.90 -15.32 4.47
C GLU A 30 1.68 -14.48 4.03
N GLU A 31 1.25 -13.55 4.88
CA GLU A 31 0.21 -12.58 4.55
C GLU A 31 0.59 -11.75 3.30
N GLN A 32 1.87 -11.40 3.17
CA GLN A 32 2.37 -10.65 2.01
C GLN A 32 2.28 -11.44 0.71
N GLU A 33 2.73 -12.70 0.70
CA GLU A 33 2.70 -13.58 -0.46
C GLU A 33 1.24 -13.85 -0.88
N ASP A 34 0.35 -14.11 0.08
CA ASP A 34 -1.08 -14.28 -0.16
C ASP A 34 -1.72 -13.02 -0.75
N LEU A 35 -1.40 -11.85 -0.20
CA LEU A 35 -1.93 -10.60 -0.72
C LEU A 35 -1.39 -10.29 -2.12
N CYS A 36 -0.13 -10.61 -2.41
CA CYS A 36 0.43 -10.48 -3.76
C CYS A 36 -0.36 -11.33 -4.76
N GLN A 37 -0.62 -12.60 -4.43
CA GLN A 37 -1.40 -13.49 -5.27
C GLN A 37 -2.82 -12.97 -5.51
N GLU A 38 -3.49 -12.49 -4.45
CA GLU A 38 -4.83 -11.92 -4.56
C GLU A 38 -4.83 -10.64 -5.41
N ILE A 39 -3.82 -9.79 -5.30
CA ILE A 39 -3.66 -8.60 -6.17
C ILE A 39 -3.51 -9.03 -7.64
N VAL A 40 -2.64 -10.00 -7.94
CA VAL A 40 -2.45 -10.50 -9.31
C VAL A 40 -3.76 -11.08 -9.84
N TYR A 41 -4.48 -11.86 -9.03
CA TYR A 41 -5.77 -12.44 -9.40
C TYR A 41 -6.83 -11.37 -9.71
N GLN A 42 -7.00 -10.37 -8.85
CA GLN A 42 -7.95 -9.28 -9.10
C GLN A 42 -7.55 -8.40 -10.30
N THR A 43 -6.24 -8.23 -10.52
CA THR A 43 -5.71 -7.55 -11.69
C THR A 43 -6.08 -8.31 -12.97
N TRP A 44 -5.90 -9.63 -12.99
CA TRP A 44 -6.33 -10.47 -14.13
C TRP A 44 -7.82 -10.35 -14.43
N LYS A 45 -8.67 -10.41 -13.39
CA LYS A 45 -10.13 -10.29 -13.55
C LYS A 45 -10.57 -8.94 -14.09
N SER A 46 -9.84 -7.88 -13.78
CA SER A 46 -10.16 -6.52 -14.21
C SER A 46 -9.41 -6.09 -15.47
N PHE A 47 -8.51 -6.93 -15.99
CA PHE A 47 -7.61 -6.59 -17.10
C PHE A 47 -8.35 -6.18 -18.38
N ASP A 48 -9.45 -6.86 -18.72
CA ASP A 48 -10.24 -6.51 -19.92
C ASP A 48 -10.95 -5.14 -19.80
N GLN A 49 -11.13 -4.65 -18.57
CA GLN A 49 -11.72 -3.35 -18.30
C GLN A 49 -10.67 -2.24 -18.29
N PHE A 50 -9.38 -2.58 -18.39
CA PHE A 50 -8.32 -1.60 -18.49
C PHE A 50 -8.33 -0.93 -19.87
N LYS A 51 -9.06 0.18 -19.97
CA LYS A 51 -9.23 0.96 -21.21
C LYS A 51 -8.00 1.80 -21.60
N LYS A 52 -6.82 1.56 -21.02
CA LYS A 52 -5.58 2.33 -21.23
C LYS A 52 -5.75 3.86 -21.10
N ALA A 53 -6.75 4.31 -20.33
CA ALA A 53 -7.05 5.72 -20.10
C ALA A 53 -6.10 6.36 -19.06
N SER A 54 -5.27 5.55 -18.41
CA SER A 54 -4.22 5.98 -17.48
C SER A 54 -2.98 5.11 -17.66
N LYS A 55 -1.86 5.51 -17.05
CA LYS A 55 -0.63 4.70 -17.06
C LYS A 55 -0.94 3.32 -16.45
N PRO A 56 -0.40 2.22 -17.01
CA PRO A 56 -0.64 0.88 -16.46
C PRO A 56 -0.28 0.76 -14.97
N SER A 57 0.79 1.42 -14.53
CA SER A 57 1.17 1.50 -13.12
C SER A 57 0.11 2.16 -12.23
N THR A 58 -0.52 3.26 -12.70
CA THR A 58 -1.57 3.98 -11.98
C THR A 58 -2.80 3.10 -11.81
N TRP A 59 -3.19 2.41 -12.88
CA TRP A 59 -4.27 1.44 -12.83
C TRP A 59 -3.96 0.28 -11.86
N LEU A 60 -2.73 -0.24 -11.89
CA LEU A 60 -2.31 -1.32 -11.01
C LEU A 60 -2.26 -0.90 -9.54
N TYR A 61 -1.80 0.32 -9.22
CA TYR A 61 -1.92 0.86 -7.86
C TYR A 61 -3.37 0.87 -7.40
N ARG A 62 -4.29 1.34 -8.25
CA ARG A 62 -5.72 1.40 -7.91
C ARG A 62 -6.28 0.01 -7.63
N VAL A 63 -6.01 -0.97 -8.49
CA VAL A 63 -6.49 -2.35 -8.28
C VAL A 63 -5.85 -2.95 -7.03
N GLY A 64 -4.52 -2.89 -6.91
CA GLY A 64 -3.77 -3.48 -5.81
C GLY A 64 -4.16 -2.91 -4.43
N MET A 65 -4.26 -1.59 -4.32
CA MET A 65 -4.64 -0.95 -3.06
C MET A 65 -6.10 -1.23 -2.68
N ASN A 66 -7.02 -1.21 -3.63
CA ASN A 66 -8.43 -1.56 -3.36
C ASN A 66 -8.55 -3.02 -2.92
N THR A 67 -7.82 -3.92 -3.56
CA THR A 67 -7.76 -5.33 -3.19
C THR A 67 -7.24 -5.52 -1.77
N ALA A 68 -6.12 -4.87 -1.42
CA ALA A 68 -5.56 -4.93 -0.07
C ALA A 68 -6.53 -4.39 0.98
N ILE A 69 -7.10 -3.19 0.77
CA ILE A 69 -8.05 -2.58 1.70
C ILE A 69 -9.29 -3.47 1.88
N THR A 70 -9.80 -4.05 0.79
CA THR A 70 -10.96 -4.93 0.81
C THR A 70 -10.66 -6.22 1.56
N ASN A 71 -9.52 -6.85 1.30
CA ASN A 71 -9.08 -8.07 1.96
C ASN A 71 -8.97 -7.85 3.48
N LEU A 72 -8.25 -6.81 3.91
CA LEU A 72 -8.10 -6.49 5.33
C LEU A 72 -9.42 -6.16 6.02
N ASN A 73 -10.34 -5.47 5.35
CA ASN A 73 -11.66 -5.17 5.93
C ASN A 73 -12.54 -6.43 6.05
N ARG A 74 -12.37 -7.43 5.18
CA ARG A 74 -13.03 -8.74 5.30
C ARG A 74 -12.46 -9.54 6.45
N SER A 75 -11.13 -9.62 6.57
CA SER A 75 -10.45 -10.33 7.67
C SER A 75 -10.84 -9.74 9.03
N LYS A 76 -10.91 -8.42 9.17
CA LYS A 76 -11.40 -7.76 10.40
C LYS A 76 -12.84 -8.12 10.78
N LYS A 77 -13.69 -8.46 9.81
CA LYS A 77 -15.06 -8.91 10.07
C LYS A 77 -15.15 -10.39 10.44
N GLN A 78 -14.15 -11.19 10.07
CA GLN A 78 -14.10 -12.63 10.34
C GLN A 78 -13.33 -12.98 11.62
N VAL A 79 -12.44 -12.10 12.09
CA VAL A 79 -11.66 -12.32 13.31
C VAL A 79 -12.41 -11.79 14.54
N THR A 80 -13.18 -12.68 15.18
CA THR A 80 -13.33 -12.63 16.65
C THR A 80 -11.96 -12.90 17.28
N ALA A 81 -11.56 -12.02 18.19
CA ALA A 81 -10.19 -11.79 18.63
C ALA A 81 -9.39 -13.04 19.01
N VAL A 82 -8.19 -13.15 18.44
CA VAL A 82 -7.04 -13.78 19.09
C VAL A 82 -5.90 -12.75 19.07
N PRO A 83 -5.43 -12.26 20.23
CA PRO A 83 -4.32 -11.34 20.26
C PRO A 83 -3.03 -12.14 20.03
N MET A 84 -2.42 -11.99 18.87
CA MET A 84 -1.05 -12.45 18.63
C MET A 84 -0.11 -11.27 18.87
N GLU A 85 0.74 -11.42 19.88
CA GLU A 85 1.78 -10.46 20.24
C GLU A 85 2.90 -10.41 19.18
N GLY A 86 3.34 -9.18 18.91
CA GLY A 86 4.67 -8.77 18.45
C GLY A 86 5.37 -9.59 17.37
N LEU A 87 5.46 -9.03 16.15
CA LEU A 87 6.60 -9.32 15.28
C LEU A 87 7.02 -8.08 14.48
N GLU A 88 8.32 -7.81 14.56
CA GLU A 88 9.02 -6.68 13.96
C GLU A 88 9.21 -6.87 12.46
N LEU A 89 9.15 -5.76 11.72
CA LEU A 89 9.57 -5.72 10.32
C LEU A 89 11.10 -5.86 10.27
N ASN A 90 11.59 -7.01 9.82
CA ASN A 90 12.96 -7.13 9.32
C ASN A 90 13.04 -6.49 7.93
N LEU A 91 13.19 -5.17 7.92
CA LEU A 91 13.73 -4.43 6.78
C LEU A 91 15.26 -4.55 6.88
N MET A 92 15.85 -5.59 6.31
CA MET A 92 17.30 -5.71 6.22
C MET A 92 17.81 -4.99 4.97
N ASP A 93 18.51 -3.88 5.20
CA ASP A 93 19.83 -3.62 4.63
C ASP A 93 20.60 -2.77 5.67
N GLU A 94 21.81 -3.21 6.02
CA GLU A 94 22.66 -2.62 7.07
C GLU A 94 23.05 -1.17 6.73
N VAL A 95 22.88 -0.24 7.70
CA VAL A 95 23.74 0.94 8.03
C VAL A 95 22.99 2.00 8.88
N ASP A 96 23.61 2.38 10.01
CA ASP A 96 23.39 3.55 10.90
C ASP A 96 22.23 3.50 11.95
N SER A 97 22.60 3.34 13.22
CA SER A 97 21.74 2.90 14.33
C SER A 97 20.70 3.91 14.83
N GLN A 98 20.94 5.21 14.69
CA GLN A 98 19.94 6.23 15.08
C GLN A 98 18.88 6.45 14.01
N LYS A 99 19.28 6.32 12.75
CA LYS A 99 18.39 6.52 11.60
C LYS A 99 17.38 5.38 11.50
N GLU A 100 17.83 4.16 11.80
CA GLU A 100 16.99 2.97 11.82
C GLU A 100 15.90 3.05 12.90
N GLU A 101 16.21 3.55 14.09
CA GLU A 101 15.24 3.70 15.18
C GLU A 101 14.15 4.72 14.82
N GLN A 102 14.52 5.86 14.23
CA GLN A 102 13.57 6.85 13.72
C GLN A 102 12.69 6.29 12.58
N ILE A 103 13.28 5.48 11.70
CA ILE A 103 12.57 4.82 10.61
C ILE A 103 11.58 3.79 11.17
N LYS A 104 11.98 2.96 12.14
CA LYS A 104 11.12 1.99 12.83
C LYS A 104 9.95 2.69 13.52
N LEU A 105 10.22 3.78 14.24
CA LEU A 105 9.19 4.63 14.85
C LEU A 105 8.22 5.17 13.80
N MET A 106 8.72 5.71 12.69
CA MET A 106 7.88 6.23 11.61
C MET A 106 6.99 5.14 10.99
N TYR A 107 7.52 3.94 10.72
CA TYR A 107 6.71 2.82 10.25
C TYR A 107 5.66 2.37 11.28
N SER A 108 5.98 2.41 12.57
CA SER A 108 5.03 2.11 13.63
C SER A 108 3.86 3.11 13.67
N GLU A 109 4.14 4.39 13.47
CA GLU A 109 3.12 5.45 13.41
C GLU A 109 2.26 5.36 12.14
N ILE A 110 2.87 5.04 10.98
CA ILE A 110 2.12 4.79 9.75
C ILE A 110 1.13 3.61 9.94
N ARG A 111 1.51 2.56 10.66
CA ARG A 111 0.59 1.45 10.97
C ARG A 111 -0.60 1.85 11.84
N LYS A 112 -0.53 2.94 12.61
CA LYS A 112 -1.68 3.45 13.36
C LYS A 112 -2.68 4.19 12.48
N LEU A 113 -2.29 4.58 11.26
CA LEU A 113 -3.18 5.22 10.30
C LEU A 113 -4.25 4.26 9.77
N GLY A 114 -5.39 4.82 9.38
CA GLY A 114 -6.41 4.09 8.64
C GLY A 114 -5.87 3.59 7.30
N LEU A 115 -6.43 2.50 6.78
CA LEU A 115 -5.91 1.81 5.58
C LEU A 115 -5.78 2.73 4.35
N LEU A 116 -6.74 3.64 4.18
CA LEU A 116 -6.70 4.64 3.11
C LEU A 116 -5.56 5.66 3.31
N ASP A 117 -5.38 6.14 4.54
CA ASP A 117 -4.35 7.12 4.89
C ASP A 117 -2.94 6.52 4.73
N ARG A 118 -2.75 5.23 5.05
CA ARG A 118 -1.50 4.50 4.74
C ARG A 118 -1.19 4.52 3.25
N GLY A 119 -2.21 4.25 2.44
CA GLY A 119 -2.11 4.26 0.99
C GLY A 119 -1.74 5.65 0.43
N ILE A 120 -2.35 6.71 0.97
CA ILE A 120 -2.06 8.09 0.58
C ILE A 120 -0.61 8.46 0.90
N VAL A 121 -0.10 8.11 2.09
CA VAL A 121 1.31 8.35 2.46
C VAL A 121 2.25 7.59 1.54
N PHE A 122 1.96 6.32 1.27
CA PHE A 122 2.78 5.51 0.39
C PHE A 122 2.93 6.13 -1.00
N LEU A 123 1.82 6.48 -1.64
CA LEU A 123 1.86 7.09 -2.97
C LEU A 123 2.60 8.42 -2.97
N TYR A 124 2.45 9.23 -1.91
CA TYR A 124 3.22 10.46 -1.74
C TYR A 124 4.73 10.19 -1.63
N LEU A 125 5.14 9.15 -0.89
CA LEU A 125 6.55 8.73 -0.79
C LEU A 125 7.10 8.16 -2.11
N GLU A 126 6.25 7.52 -2.92
CA GLU A 126 6.58 7.10 -4.30
C GLU A 126 6.61 8.29 -5.29
N GLY A 127 6.47 9.54 -4.80
CA GLY A 127 6.60 10.75 -5.59
C GLY A 127 5.36 11.11 -6.43
N LYS A 128 4.20 10.51 -6.15
CA LYS A 128 2.95 10.85 -6.83
C LYS A 128 2.45 12.22 -6.40
N ASN A 129 1.96 12.99 -7.38
CA ASN A 129 1.31 14.27 -7.09
C ASN A 129 -0.12 14.07 -6.56
N HIS A 130 -0.78 15.15 -6.15
CA HIS A 130 -2.08 15.06 -5.48
C HIS A 130 -3.19 14.56 -6.43
N GLU A 131 -3.07 14.90 -7.72
CA GLU A 131 -3.96 14.48 -8.78
C GLU A 131 -3.85 12.97 -9.05
N GLU A 132 -2.62 12.46 -9.17
CA GLU A 132 -2.35 11.03 -9.33
C GLU A 132 -2.84 10.24 -8.10
N ILE A 133 -2.58 10.74 -6.89
CA ILE A 133 -3.06 10.10 -5.66
C ILE A 133 -4.59 10.06 -5.65
N ALA A 134 -5.25 11.17 -5.97
CA ALA A 134 -6.71 11.27 -6.04
C ALA A 134 -7.30 10.26 -7.04
N GLU A 135 -6.69 10.14 -8.22
CA GLU A 135 -7.10 9.18 -9.25
C GLU A 135 -6.94 7.72 -8.77
N ILE A 136 -5.83 7.41 -8.09
CA ILE A 136 -5.53 6.07 -7.60
C ILE A 136 -6.49 5.66 -6.47
N VAL A 137 -6.68 6.54 -5.48
CA VAL A 137 -7.45 6.21 -4.26
C VAL A 137 -8.94 6.52 -4.37
N GLY A 138 -9.38 7.23 -5.42
CA GLY A 138 -10.80 7.50 -5.70
C GLY A 138 -11.43 8.58 -4.80
N ILE A 139 -10.67 9.60 -4.40
CA ILE A 139 -11.16 10.77 -3.65
C ILE A 139 -10.80 12.07 -4.35
N SER A 140 -11.35 13.21 -3.92
CA SER A 140 -11.00 14.50 -4.53
C SER A 140 -9.58 14.96 -4.17
N VAL A 141 -8.93 15.71 -5.08
CA VAL A 141 -7.59 16.30 -4.87
C VAL A 141 -7.52 17.13 -3.59
N SER A 142 -8.57 17.91 -3.30
CA SER A 142 -8.69 18.68 -2.05
C SER A 142 -8.73 17.78 -0.80
N ASN A 143 -9.41 16.64 -0.87
CA ASN A 143 -9.44 15.66 0.21
C ASN A 143 -8.06 15.01 0.41
N VAL A 144 -7.32 14.71 -0.67
CA VAL A 144 -5.92 14.25 -0.58
C VAL A 144 -5.06 15.25 0.18
N GLY A 145 -5.09 16.54 -0.19
CA GLY A 145 -4.29 17.58 0.47
C GLY A 145 -4.64 17.75 1.95
N THR A 146 -5.95 17.75 2.28
CA THR A 146 -6.42 17.83 3.66
C THR A 146 -5.98 16.62 4.48
N ARG A 147 -6.09 15.41 3.93
CA ARG A 147 -5.65 14.17 4.57
C ARG A 147 -4.15 14.14 4.78
N LEU A 148 -3.35 14.45 3.75
CA LEU A 148 -1.89 14.52 3.85
C LEU A 148 -1.44 15.48 4.95
N SER A 149 -2.08 16.66 5.05
CA SER A 149 -1.76 17.62 6.11
C SER A 149 -2.03 17.04 7.50
N ARG A 150 -3.18 16.41 7.70
CA ARG A 150 -3.53 15.74 8.97
C ARG A 150 -2.62 14.55 9.28
N ILE A 151 -2.22 13.79 8.26
CA ILE A 151 -1.31 12.66 8.43
C ILE A 151 0.07 13.14 8.84
N LYS A 152 0.62 14.17 8.17
CA LYS A 152 1.90 14.80 8.54
C LYS A 152 1.88 15.31 9.98
N GLU A 153 0.77 15.93 10.41
CA GLU A 153 0.60 16.37 11.80
C GLU A 153 0.60 15.20 12.80
N LYS A 154 -0.12 14.11 12.50
CA LYS A 154 -0.15 12.90 13.34
C LYS A 154 1.24 12.27 13.46
N LEU A 155 1.92 12.07 12.33
CA LEU A 155 3.26 11.47 12.30
C LEU A 155 4.26 12.35 13.07
N ARG A 156 4.23 13.67 12.89
CA ARG A 156 5.08 14.60 13.63
C ARG A 156 4.85 14.50 15.15
N LYS A 157 3.60 14.49 15.61
CA LYS A 157 3.28 14.35 17.04
C LYS A 157 3.72 12.99 17.60
N GLY A 158 3.50 11.92 16.85
CA GLY A 158 3.90 10.56 17.25
C GLY A 158 5.42 10.42 17.40
N VAL A 159 6.19 10.96 16.46
CA VAL A 159 7.67 10.92 16.50
C VAL A 159 8.24 11.86 17.57
N GLN A 160 7.60 13.00 17.85
CA GLN A 160 8.07 13.98 18.85
C GLN A 160 7.74 13.59 20.30
N THR A 161 6.98 12.52 20.53
CA THR A 161 6.62 12.03 21.87
C THR A 161 7.71 11.12 22.47
N TYR A 162 8.76 10.81 21.70
CA TYR A 162 9.95 10.05 22.10
C TYR A 162 11.19 10.93 21.98
#